data_AF-A0A7V1BVD8-F1
#
_entry.id   AF-A0A7V1BVD8-F1
#
_cell.length_a   1.000
_cell.length_b   1.000
_cell.length_c   1.000
_cell.angle_alpha   90.00
_cell.angle_beta   90.00
_cell.angle_gamma   90.00
#
_symmetry.space_group_name_H-M   'P 1'
#
loop_
_entity.id
_entity.type
_entity.pdbx_description
1 polymer ?
#
loop_
_entity_poly.entity_id
_entity_poly.type
_entity_poly.pdbx_seq_one_letter_code
_entity_poly.pdbx_strand_id
1 'polypeptide(L)' 'QGWLDEKRVVLESLMAIRRAGADMIITYHAREAARWLKE' A
#
# COMPACT_ATOMS: atom_id res chain seq x y z
N GLN A 1 6.75 19.85 0.24
CA GLN A 1 6.18 18.71 -0.51
C GLN A 1 7.33 17.95 -1.17
N GLY A 2 7.23 16.62 -1.35
CA GLY A 2 8.28 15.83 -2.02
C GLY A 2 9.28 15.10 -1.10
N TRP A 3 8.99 14.97 0.19
CA TRP A 3 9.85 14.23 1.13
C TRP A 3 9.72 12.71 1.02
N LEU A 4 8.60 12.24 0.48
CA LEU A 4 8.24 10.84 0.42
C LEU A 4 7.70 10.51 -0.96
N ASP A 5 8.08 9.33 -1.44
CA ASP A 5 7.48 8.70 -2.61
C ASP A 5 6.18 8.01 -2.18
N GLU A 6 5.05 8.46 -2.73
CA GLU A 6 3.73 7.99 -2.33
C GLU A 6 3.56 6.49 -2.58
N LYS A 7 3.92 6.00 -3.77
CA LYS A 7 3.79 4.58 -4.14
C LYS A 7 4.55 3.71 -3.15
N ARG A 8 5.79 4.08 -2.84
CA ARG A 8 6.65 3.35 -1.92
C ARG A 8 6.08 3.32 -0.49
N VAL A 9 5.66 4.47 0.04
CA VAL A 9 5.16 4.56 1.42
C VAL A 9 3.83 3.82 1.58
N VAL A 10 2.92 3.95 0.62
CA VAL A 10 1.63 3.27 0.66
C VAL A 10 1.83 1.75 0.61
N LEU A 11 2.65 1.24 -0.31
CA LEU A 11 2.91 -0.20 -0.39
C LEU A 11 3.64 -0.72 0.86
N GLU A 12 4.60 0.03 1.41
CA GLU A 12 5.26 -0.33 2.68
C GLU A 12 4.27 -0.45 3.83
N SER A 13 3.34 0.51 3.94
CA SER A 13 2.30 0.51 4.96
C SER A 13 1.35 -0.68 4.81
N LEU A 14 0.90 -0.98 3.60
CA LEU A 14 0.03 -2.13 3.31
C LEU A 14 0.75 -3.47 3.60
N MET A 15 2.03 -3.58 3.24
CA MET A 15 2.85 -4.76 3.56
C MET A 15 3.01 -4.93 5.07
N ALA A 16 3.21 -3.84 5.82
CA ALA A 16 3.31 -3.89 7.27
C ALA A 16 2.01 -4.41 7.92
N ILE A 17 0.84 -3.95 7.45
CA ILE A 17 -0.47 -4.42 7.94
C ILE A 17 -0.67 -5.90 7.60
N ARG A 18 -0.33 -6.33 6.37
CA ARG A 18 -0.40 -7.76 5.99
C ARG A 18 0.52 -8.61 6.87
N ARG A 19 1.75 -8.15 7.13
CA ARG A 19 2.72 -8.83 8.01
C ARG A 19 2.24 -8.95 9.45
N ALA A 20 1.41 -8.02 9.93
CA ALA A 20 0.79 -8.10 11.25
C ALA A 20 -0.29 -9.20 11.35
N GLY A 21 -0.59 -9.91 10.25
CA GLY A 21 -1.51 -11.03 10.22
C GLY A 21 -2.87 -10.70 9.59
N ALA A 22 -3.06 -9.51 9.04
CA ALA A 22 -4.32 -9.17 8.37
C ALA A 22 -4.48 -9.97 7.07
N ASP A 23 -5.59 -10.66 6.88
CA ASP A 23 -5.91 -11.36 5.62
C ASP A 23 -6.59 -10.45 4.59
N MET A 24 -7.21 -9.35 5.03
CA MET A 24 -7.85 -8.37 4.17
C MET A 24 -7.60 -6.94 4.68
N ILE A 25 -7.38 -6.00 3.77
CA ILE A 25 -7.16 -4.58 4.06
C ILE A 25 -8.11 -3.74 3.20
N ILE A 26 -8.95 -2.92 3.84
CA ILE A 26 -9.86 -1.99 3.17
C ILE A 26 -9.26 -0.59 3.28
N THR A 27 -8.98 0.06 2.15
CA THR A 27 -8.30 1.37 2.11
C THR A 27 -8.72 2.16 0.88
N TYR A 28 -8.66 3.49 0.98
CA TYR A 28 -8.87 4.39 -0.16
C TYR A 28 -7.81 4.23 -1.26
N HIS A 29 -6.63 3.72 -0.92
CA HIS A 29 -5.56 3.44 -1.88
C HIS A 29 -5.70 2.07 -2.58
N ALA A 30 -6.82 1.36 -2.40
CA ALA A 30 -6.97 0.00 -2.92
C ALA A 30 -6.83 -0.05 -4.45
N ARG A 31 -7.39 0.93 -5.16
CA ARG A 31 -7.35 0.99 -6.62
C ARG A 31 -5.93 1.28 -7.13
N GLU A 32 -5.24 2.21 -6.50
CA GLU A 32 -3.86 2.61 -6.80
C GLU A 32 -2.90 1.44 -6.52
N ALA A 33 -2.98 0.84 -5.34
CA ALA A 33 -2.19 -0.32 -4.96
C ALA A 33 -2.42 -1.51 -5.92
N ALA A 34 -3.66 -1.77 -6.32
CA ALA A 34 -3.98 -2.83 -7.28
C ALA A 34 -3.37 -2.60 -8.67
N ARG A 35 -3.17 -1.34 -9.09
CA ARG A 35 -2.46 -1.03 -10.34
C ARG A 35 -0.96 -1.26 -10.19
N TRP A 36 -0.36 -0.72 -9.14
CA TRP A 36 1.07 -0.82 -8.88
C TRP A 36 1.57 -2.26 -8.67
N LEU A 37 0.74 -3.13 -8.11
CA LEU A 37 1.08 -4.55 -7.91
C LEU A 37 1.00 -5.37 -9.22
N LYS A 38 0.47 -4.80 -10.30
CA LYS A 38 0.36 -5.45 -11.62
C LYS A 38 1.39 -4.94 -12.63
N GLU A 39 2.15 -3.90 -12.28
CA GLU A 39 3.33 -3.45 -13.03
C GLU A 39 4.51 -4.41 -12.79
#